data_AF-A0A3R7FGV0-F1
#
_entry.id   AF-A0A3R7FGV0-F1
#
_cell.length_a   1.000
_cell.length_b   1.000
_cell.length_c   1.000
_cell.angle_alpha   90.00
_cell.angle_beta   90.00
_cell.angle_gamma   90.00
#
_symmetry.space_group_name_H-M   'P 1'
#
loop_
_entity.id
_entity.type
_entity.pdbx_description
1 polymer ?
#
loop_
_entity_poly.entity_id
_entity_poly.type
_entity_poly.pdbx_seq_one_letter_code
_entity_poly.pdbx_strand_id
1 'polypeptide(L)'
;MLKVFLHNAEPGGMTPFNRLGRLDIGYDTLDAYADYKLILTQAGVGEFPPARVSAYPRWTASIWDLVMRAVCLCLWREEALPPVGPARRGAYADHLTAVVEHWPDGFELGRSTVGMATIRMQRKKCHYVARFEDDILGEQVSTEFVHTPDALSFWDLLARAYAWTCHESFRLPPRPELFTRLTIEEDGETLVPLEMVKEPARTGLARWMLSGELQPLASKTVTGPCIREADYVRFLRKAI
;
A
#
# COMPACT_ATOMS: atom_id res chain seq x y z
N MET A 1 3.36 -5.48 -11.37
CA MET A 1 3.89 -6.13 -10.14
C MET A 1 4.42 -5.04 -9.22
N LEU A 2 4.35 -5.18 -7.90
CA LEU A 2 5.00 -4.24 -6.99
C LEU A 2 6.26 -4.86 -6.40
N LYS A 3 7.30 -4.05 -6.25
CA LYS A 3 8.49 -4.40 -5.48
C LYS A 3 8.72 -3.36 -4.41
N VAL A 4 8.88 -3.83 -3.17
CA VAL A 4 9.18 -2.97 -2.03
C VAL A 4 10.62 -3.22 -1.63
N PHE A 5 11.43 -2.17 -1.61
CA PHE A 5 12.81 -2.25 -1.18
C PHE A 5 12.98 -1.52 0.13
N LEU A 6 13.68 -2.16 1.07
CA LEU A 6 13.97 -1.60 2.38
C LEU A 6 15.46 -1.26 2.48
N HIS A 7 15.79 -0.05 2.93
CA HIS A 7 17.14 0.49 2.94
C HIS A 7 17.51 1.08 4.30
N ASN A 8 18.73 0.83 4.75
CA ASN A 8 19.35 1.52 5.88
C ASN A 8 19.99 2.84 5.43
N ALA A 9 19.23 3.72 4.80
CA ALA A 9 19.70 5.02 4.33
C ALA A 9 18.58 6.06 4.38
N GLU A 10 18.94 7.34 4.41
CA GLU A 10 18.02 8.40 4.00
C GLU A 10 17.72 8.29 2.48
N PRO A 11 16.62 8.89 1.97
CA PRO A 11 16.21 8.72 0.57
C PRO A 11 17.32 8.98 -0.47
N GLY A 12 18.13 10.04 -0.29
CA GLY A 12 19.22 10.36 -1.21
C GLY A 12 20.42 9.39 -1.18
N GLY A 13 20.50 8.52 -0.17
CA GLY A 13 21.61 7.59 0.04
C GLY A 13 21.28 6.14 -0.30
N MET A 14 20.10 5.84 -0.85
CA MET A 14 19.70 4.45 -1.14
C MET A 14 20.57 3.83 -2.23
N THR A 15 21.14 2.67 -1.93
CA THR A 15 21.95 1.89 -2.89
C THR A 15 21.65 0.40 -2.73
N PRO A 16 21.98 -0.45 -3.72
CA PRO A 16 21.86 -1.91 -3.55
C PRO A 16 22.64 -2.46 -2.34
N PHE A 17 23.72 -1.80 -1.92
CA PHE A 17 24.60 -2.25 -0.84
C PHE A 17 24.05 -1.99 0.57
N ASN A 18 23.15 -1.00 0.72
CA ASN A 18 22.48 -0.72 1.99
C ASN A 18 21.04 -1.25 2.04
N ARG A 19 20.68 -2.14 1.09
CA ARG A 19 19.39 -2.81 1.06
C ARG A 19 19.32 -3.88 2.17
N LEU A 20 18.30 -3.75 3.01
CA LEU A 20 18.00 -4.65 4.13
C LEU A 20 17.00 -5.75 3.76
N GLY A 21 16.18 -5.55 2.73
CA GLY A 21 15.20 -6.53 2.31
C GLY A 21 14.49 -6.15 1.03
N ARG A 22 13.77 -7.11 0.47
CA ARG A 22 12.84 -6.93 -0.66
C ARG A 22 11.55 -7.71 -0.40
N LEU A 23 10.41 -7.08 -0.67
CA LEU A 23 9.11 -7.75 -0.76
C LEU A 23 8.59 -7.61 -2.19
N ASP A 24 8.31 -8.74 -2.82
CA ASP A 24 7.70 -8.84 -4.14
C ASP A 24 6.21 -9.15 -3.98
N ILE A 25 5.35 -8.34 -4.61
CA ILE A 25 3.88 -8.49 -4.59
C ILE A 25 3.40 -8.61 -6.04
N GLY A 26 3.08 -9.84 -6.45
CA GLY A 26 2.56 -10.15 -7.78
C GLY A 26 1.08 -10.48 -7.76
N TYR A 27 0.35 -10.13 -8.81
CA TYR A 27 -1.01 -10.63 -8.99
C TYR A 27 -0.99 -12.15 -9.16
N ASP A 28 -1.86 -12.83 -8.44
CA ASP A 28 -2.22 -14.22 -8.70
C ASP A 28 -3.55 -14.30 -9.45
N THR A 29 -4.51 -13.46 -9.06
CA THR A 29 -5.76 -13.26 -9.77
C THR A 29 -6.08 -11.78 -9.81
N LEU A 30 -6.38 -11.27 -11.01
CA LEU A 30 -6.71 -9.88 -11.25
C LEU A 30 -8.24 -9.76 -11.42
N ASP A 31 -8.89 -9.23 -10.40
CA ASP A 31 -10.32 -8.89 -10.38
C ASP A 31 -10.52 -7.71 -9.40
N ALA A 32 -11.74 -7.21 -9.24
CA ALA A 32 -12.05 -6.16 -8.27
C ALA A 32 -11.62 -6.55 -6.84
N TYR A 33 -11.71 -7.84 -6.50
CA TYR A 33 -11.04 -8.46 -5.37
C TYR A 33 -9.88 -9.31 -5.90
N ALA A 34 -8.66 -8.81 -5.75
CA ALA A 34 -7.47 -9.48 -6.27
C ALA A 34 -6.81 -10.38 -5.22
N ASP A 35 -6.24 -11.46 -5.72
CA ASP A 35 -5.32 -12.31 -4.96
C ASP A 35 -3.88 -11.92 -5.32
N TYR A 36 -3.00 -11.85 -4.34
CA TYR A 36 -1.59 -11.51 -4.52
C TYR A 36 -0.67 -12.59 -3.96
N LYS A 37 0.34 -12.98 -4.73
CA LYS A 37 1.46 -13.83 -4.32
C LYS A 37 2.59 -12.96 -3.76
N LEU A 38 3.18 -13.40 -2.67
CA LEU A 38 4.16 -12.65 -1.89
C LEU A 38 5.46 -13.43 -1.72
N ILE A 39 6.58 -12.77 -1.96
CA ILE A 39 7.91 -13.27 -1.61
C ILE A 39 8.65 -12.17 -0.83
N LEU A 40 8.96 -12.44 0.43
CA LEU A 40 9.72 -11.53 1.28
C LEU A 40 11.13 -12.09 1.52
N THR A 41 12.12 -11.23 1.36
CA THR A 41 13.53 -11.52 1.60
C THR A 41 14.11 -10.49 2.57
N GLN A 42 14.99 -10.95 3.44
CA GLN A 42 15.69 -10.10 4.41
C GLN A 42 17.18 -10.43 4.42
N ALA A 43 18.01 -9.39 4.39
CA ALA A 43 19.45 -9.52 4.50
C ALA A 43 19.83 -10.24 5.81
N GLY A 44 20.74 -11.21 5.71
CA GLY A 44 21.18 -12.03 6.85
C GLY A 44 20.21 -13.15 7.28
N VAL A 45 18.97 -13.17 6.78
CA VAL A 45 18.00 -14.24 7.05
C VAL A 45 17.72 -15.09 5.81
N GLY A 46 17.60 -14.45 4.64
CA GLY A 46 17.25 -15.09 3.38
C GLY A 46 15.79 -14.88 3.00
N GLU A 47 15.24 -15.84 2.25
CA GLU A 47 13.85 -15.84 1.78
C GLU A 47 12.91 -16.46 2.83
N PHE A 48 11.78 -15.80 3.07
CA PHE A 48 10.71 -16.32 3.90
C PHE A 48 9.79 -17.23 3.08
N PRO A 49 9.10 -18.21 3.69
CA PRO A 49 8.16 -19.04 2.96
C PRO A 49 7.08 -18.19 2.27
N PRO A 50 6.71 -18.50 1.01
CA PRO A 50 5.74 -17.72 0.25
C PRO A 50 4.43 -17.50 1.00
N ALA A 51 3.77 -16.38 0.74
CA ALA A 51 2.48 -16.05 1.34
C ALA A 51 1.50 -15.52 0.28
N ARG A 52 0.23 -15.34 0.68
CA ARG A 52 -0.83 -14.85 -0.20
C ARG A 52 -1.74 -13.87 0.53
N VAL A 53 -2.00 -12.72 -0.06
CA VAL A 53 -3.14 -11.87 0.32
C VAL A 53 -4.30 -12.30 -0.57
N SER A 54 -5.39 -12.79 0.01
CA SER A 54 -6.55 -13.28 -0.75
C SER A 54 -7.70 -12.28 -0.71
N ALA A 55 -8.37 -12.06 -1.85
CA ALA A 55 -9.55 -11.21 -2.02
C ALA A 55 -9.36 -9.77 -1.51
N TYR A 56 -8.26 -9.11 -1.88
CA TYR A 56 -8.01 -7.72 -1.52
C TYR A 56 -8.72 -6.77 -2.48
N PRO A 57 -9.59 -5.87 -1.97
CA PRO A 57 -10.31 -4.96 -2.83
C PRO A 57 -9.34 -3.94 -3.41
N ARG A 58 -9.31 -3.86 -4.74
CA ARG A 58 -8.38 -2.99 -5.45
C ARG A 58 -8.89 -1.56 -5.42
N TRP A 59 -7.95 -0.61 -5.43
CA TRP A 59 -8.26 0.82 -5.52
C TRP A 59 -9.04 1.39 -4.32
N THR A 60 -9.02 0.73 -3.16
CA THR A 60 -9.80 1.16 -1.98
C THR A 60 -9.00 1.74 -0.83
N ALA A 61 -7.67 1.62 -0.84
CA ALA A 61 -6.79 2.14 0.20
C ALA A 61 -5.40 2.48 -0.35
N SER A 62 -4.59 3.16 0.48
CA SER A 62 -3.19 3.43 0.20
C SER A 62 -2.44 2.16 -0.20
N ILE A 63 -1.44 2.30 -1.08
CA ILE A 63 -0.52 1.21 -1.42
C ILE A 63 0.13 0.60 -0.18
N TRP A 64 0.34 1.39 0.86
CA TRP A 64 0.95 0.97 2.10
C TRP A 64 0.09 -0.01 2.90
N ASP A 65 -1.25 0.02 2.79
CA ASP A 65 -2.12 -0.97 3.45
C ASP A 65 -1.85 -2.38 2.89
N LEU A 66 -1.83 -2.51 1.57
CA LEU A 66 -1.50 -3.78 0.90
C LEU A 66 -0.09 -4.25 1.26
N VAL A 67 0.90 -3.34 1.25
CA VAL A 67 2.29 -3.67 1.61
C VAL A 67 2.35 -4.18 3.05
N MET A 68 1.70 -3.52 4.01
CA MET A 68 1.77 -3.96 5.41
C MET A 68 1.03 -5.25 5.68
N ARG A 69 -0.11 -5.49 5.05
CA ARG A 69 -0.78 -6.81 5.11
C ARG A 69 0.12 -7.90 4.56
N ALA A 70 0.79 -7.65 3.44
CA ALA A 70 1.73 -8.59 2.85
C ALA A 70 2.93 -8.88 3.76
N VAL A 71 3.52 -7.84 4.37
CA VAL A 71 4.58 -7.99 5.37
C VAL A 71 4.10 -8.85 6.54
N CYS A 72 2.92 -8.55 7.10
CA CYS A 72 2.39 -9.28 8.25
C CYS A 72 2.17 -10.76 7.94
N LEU A 73 1.60 -11.07 6.77
CA LEU A 73 1.42 -12.46 6.32
C LEU A 73 2.74 -13.20 6.12
N CYS A 74 3.77 -12.54 5.61
CA CYS A 74 5.09 -13.16 5.43
C CYS A 74 5.77 -13.45 6.78
N LEU A 75 5.70 -12.53 7.72
CA LEU A 75 6.36 -12.63 9.02
C LEU A 75 5.59 -13.50 10.03
N TRP A 76 4.27 -13.36 10.08
CA TRP A 76 3.43 -13.90 11.15
C TRP A 76 2.27 -14.76 10.67
N ARG A 77 2.07 -14.91 9.35
CA ARG A 77 0.98 -15.69 8.74
C ARG A 77 -0.43 -15.18 9.06
N GLU A 78 -0.53 -13.94 9.53
CA GLU A 78 -1.77 -13.24 9.82
C GLU A 78 -1.69 -11.80 9.29
N GLU A 79 -2.81 -11.22 8.87
CA GLU A 79 -2.92 -9.77 8.55
C GLU A 79 -3.03 -8.94 9.83
N ALA A 80 -2.18 -9.22 10.81
CA ALA A 80 -2.17 -8.56 12.11
C ALA A 80 -0.75 -8.45 12.66
N LEU A 81 -0.52 -7.38 13.41
CA LEU A 81 0.72 -7.19 14.16
C LEU A 81 0.60 -7.95 15.49
N PRO A 82 1.55 -8.84 15.84
CA PRO A 82 1.57 -9.43 17.16
C PRO A 82 1.85 -8.36 18.23
N PRO A 83 1.35 -8.56 19.45
CA PRO A 83 1.71 -7.69 20.56
C PRO A 83 3.22 -7.79 20.81
N VAL A 84 3.86 -6.64 20.98
CA VAL A 84 5.27 -6.57 21.38
C VAL A 84 5.33 -5.75 22.65
N GLY A 85 5.78 -6.40 23.72
CA GLY A 85 6.05 -5.73 25.00
C GLY A 85 7.34 -4.94 24.92
N PRO A 86 7.52 -3.92 25.78
CA PRO A 86 8.74 -3.15 25.79
C PRO A 86 9.91 -3.99 26.31
N ALA A 87 10.92 -4.18 25.46
CA ALA A 87 12.20 -4.73 25.87
C ALA A 87 12.94 -3.75 26.77
N ARG A 88 13.74 -4.29 27.71
CA ARG A 88 14.50 -3.46 28.67
C ARG A 88 15.55 -2.55 28.01
N ARG A 89 16.13 -2.97 26.87
CA ARG A 89 17.19 -2.23 26.17
C ARG A 89 16.80 -1.74 24.77
N GLY A 90 15.81 -2.37 24.12
CA GLY A 90 15.29 -2.00 22.80
C GLY A 90 16.34 -2.04 21.69
N ALA A 91 16.29 -3.02 20.80
CA ALA A 91 17.06 -2.96 19.55
C ALA A 91 16.49 -1.85 18.64
N TYR A 92 17.35 -1.05 18.02
CA TYR A 92 16.92 0.15 17.28
C TYR A 92 17.71 0.35 15.98
N ALA A 93 17.13 1.16 15.09
CA ALA A 93 17.79 1.73 13.92
C ALA A 93 17.66 3.24 13.96
N ASP A 94 18.66 3.97 13.47
CA ASP A 94 18.62 5.43 13.47
C ASP A 94 17.68 5.97 12.37
N HIS A 95 17.67 5.31 11.22
CA HIS A 95 16.79 5.62 10.10
C HIS A 95 16.47 4.37 9.28
N LEU A 96 15.35 4.42 8.57
CA LEU A 96 14.89 3.37 7.67
C LEU A 96 14.12 4.02 6.52
N THR A 97 14.40 3.62 5.28
CA THR A 97 13.63 4.06 4.12
C THR A 97 13.08 2.86 3.38
N ALA A 98 11.79 2.88 3.04
CA ALA A 98 11.15 1.90 2.18
C ALA A 98 10.65 2.57 0.90
N VAL A 99 10.83 1.91 -0.24
CA VAL A 99 10.34 2.41 -1.54
C VAL A 99 9.49 1.33 -2.17
N VAL A 100 8.30 1.71 -2.64
CA VAL A 100 7.41 0.87 -3.44
C VAL A 100 7.56 1.29 -4.90
N GLU A 101 8.02 0.35 -5.72
CA GLU A 101 8.11 0.50 -7.16
C GLU A 101 7.03 -0.33 -7.83
N HIS A 102 6.32 0.27 -8.78
CA HIS A 102 5.51 -0.46 -9.74
C HIS A 102 6.37 -0.89 -10.93
N TRP A 103 6.34 -2.18 -11.23
CA TRP A 103 7.05 -2.84 -12.33
C TRP A 103 6.01 -3.36 -13.32
N PRO A 104 5.73 -2.62 -14.42
CA PRO A 104 4.78 -3.07 -15.43
C PRO A 104 5.29 -4.35 -16.07
N ASP A 105 4.40 -5.34 -16.21
CA ASP A 105 4.72 -6.68 -16.73
C ASP A 105 5.87 -7.42 -16.01
N GLY A 106 6.27 -6.95 -14.83
CA GLY A 106 7.38 -7.49 -14.05
C GLY A 106 8.77 -7.09 -14.55
N PHE A 107 8.87 -6.22 -15.55
CA PHE A 107 10.14 -5.75 -16.09
C PHE A 107 10.60 -4.43 -15.46
N GLU A 108 11.91 -4.18 -15.49
CA GLU A 108 12.49 -2.93 -14.98
C GLU A 108 12.18 -1.74 -15.91
N LEU A 109 12.03 -2.01 -17.20
CA LEU A 109 11.68 -0.98 -18.17
C LEU A 109 10.29 -0.42 -17.86
N GLY A 110 10.21 0.88 -17.65
CA GLY A 110 8.95 1.54 -17.28
C GLY A 110 8.61 1.46 -15.80
N ARG A 111 9.54 1.04 -14.93
CA ARG A 111 9.31 1.10 -13.48
C ARG A 111 9.05 2.53 -13.01
N SER A 112 8.17 2.68 -12.04
CA SER A 112 7.87 3.96 -11.39
C SER A 112 7.81 3.80 -9.88
N THR A 113 8.27 4.80 -9.15
CA THR A 113 8.04 4.87 -7.70
C THR A 113 6.61 5.29 -7.45
N VAL A 114 5.86 4.48 -6.71
CA VAL A 114 4.44 4.73 -6.35
C VAL A 114 4.24 4.94 -4.85
N GLY A 115 5.29 4.73 -4.05
CA GLY A 115 5.28 5.10 -2.64
C GLY A 115 6.67 5.15 -2.03
N MET A 116 6.84 6.00 -1.02
CA MET A 116 8.06 6.08 -0.23
C MET A 116 7.71 6.26 1.26
N ALA A 117 8.40 5.54 2.13
CA ALA A 117 8.28 5.69 3.57
C ALA A 117 9.64 5.96 4.18
N THR A 118 9.71 6.87 5.16
CA THR A 118 10.90 7.13 5.95
C THR A 118 10.54 7.02 7.43
N ILE A 119 11.40 6.39 8.21
CA ILE A 119 11.25 6.26 9.67
C ILE A 119 12.55 6.76 10.27
N ARG A 120 12.45 7.76 11.14
CA ARG A 120 13.61 8.41 11.76
C ARG A 120 13.51 8.33 13.26
N MET A 121 14.56 7.81 13.89
CA MET A 121 14.69 7.84 15.33
C MET A 121 14.89 9.29 15.79
N GLN A 122 14.17 9.66 16.83
CA GLN A 122 14.26 10.96 17.49
C GLN A 122 15.44 10.96 18.48
N ARG A 123 15.50 11.98 19.33
CA ARG A 123 16.59 12.13 20.31
C ARG A 123 16.68 10.96 21.30
N LYS A 124 15.55 10.31 21.61
CA LYS A 124 15.48 9.16 22.51
C LYS A 124 15.53 7.86 21.71
N LYS A 125 16.34 6.90 22.17
CA LYS A 125 16.43 5.57 21.55
C LYS A 125 15.06 4.95 21.47
N CYS A 126 14.74 4.32 20.34
CA CYS A 126 13.46 3.66 20.09
C CYS A 126 12.23 4.58 20.00
N HIS A 127 12.41 5.91 20.02
CA HIS A 127 11.36 6.88 19.70
C HIS A 127 11.47 7.26 18.23
N TYR A 128 10.39 7.18 17.48
CA TYR A 128 10.41 7.34 16.03
C TYR A 128 9.32 8.29 15.55
N VAL A 129 9.58 8.94 14.42
CA VAL A 129 8.55 9.57 13.58
C VAL A 129 8.64 8.92 12.21
N ALA A 130 7.49 8.62 11.61
CA ALA A 130 7.39 8.06 10.29
C ALA A 130 6.68 9.01 9.33
N ARG A 131 7.11 8.99 8.08
CA ARG A 131 6.45 9.66 6.95
C ARG A 131 6.18 8.61 5.89
N PHE A 132 4.94 8.54 5.43
CA PHE A 132 4.49 7.69 4.33
C PHE A 132 3.95 8.57 3.22
N GLU A 133 4.43 8.34 2.01
CA GLU A 133 3.99 9.03 0.81
C GLU A 133 3.50 7.97 -0.17
N ASP A 134 2.34 8.19 -0.77
CA ASP A 134 1.86 7.46 -1.93
C ASP A 134 1.38 8.43 -3.01
N ASP A 135 1.43 7.97 -4.26
CA ASP A 135 1.22 8.79 -5.45
C ASP A 135 -0.23 9.24 -5.67
N ILE A 136 -1.18 8.79 -4.83
CA ILE A 136 -2.61 9.09 -4.95
C ILE A 136 -3.12 9.86 -3.73
N LEU A 137 -2.89 9.35 -2.52
CA LEU A 137 -3.37 9.94 -1.26
C LEU A 137 -2.37 10.94 -0.67
N GLY A 138 -1.17 11.05 -1.23
CA GLY A 138 -0.16 12.01 -0.81
C GLY A 138 0.58 11.58 0.44
N GLU A 139 0.97 12.57 1.25
CA GLU A 139 1.83 12.39 2.42
C GLU A 139 1.03 12.28 3.72
N GLN A 140 1.45 11.34 4.58
CA GLN A 140 1.03 11.19 5.95
C GLN A 140 2.25 11.14 6.87
N VAL A 141 2.18 11.84 8.00
CA VAL A 141 3.26 11.89 8.99
C VAL A 141 2.70 11.49 10.34
N SER A 142 3.40 10.59 11.02
CA SER A 142 3.01 10.10 12.32
C SER A 142 3.34 11.10 13.43
N THR A 143 2.60 11.02 14.53
CA THR A 143 3.12 11.48 15.82
C THR A 143 4.31 10.60 16.27
N GLU A 144 5.05 11.04 17.29
CA GLU A 144 6.14 10.23 17.84
C GLU A 144 5.60 8.93 18.46
N PHE A 145 6.24 7.79 18.16
CA PHE A 145 5.89 6.49 18.71
C PHE A 145 7.11 5.74 19.27
N VAL A 146 6.85 4.81 20.20
CA VAL A 146 7.92 4.04 20.86
C VAL A 146 7.87 2.59 20.43
N HIS A 147 8.96 2.09 19.84
CA HIS A 147 9.10 0.68 19.46
C HIS A 147 10.41 0.11 20.01
N THR A 148 10.31 -0.70 21.06
CA THR A 148 11.43 -1.26 21.84
C THR A 148 11.46 -2.79 21.77
N PRO A 149 11.79 -3.40 20.61
CA PRO A 149 11.82 -4.85 20.49
C PRO A 149 13.08 -5.43 21.15
N ASP A 150 13.06 -6.72 21.50
CA ASP A 150 14.26 -7.42 21.98
C ASP A 150 15.31 -7.61 20.86
N ALA A 151 14.83 -7.85 19.63
CA ALA A 151 15.63 -7.95 18.42
C ALA A 151 15.00 -7.12 17.31
N LEU A 152 15.83 -6.40 16.54
CA LEU A 152 15.33 -5.52 15.50
C LEU A 152 14.95 -6.30 14.24
N SER A 153 13.67 -6.23 13.86
CA SER A 153 13.22 -6.54 12.51
C SER A 153 12.81 -5.24 11.82
N PHE A 154 13.50 -4.91 10.72
CA PHE A 154 13.21 -3.66 9.99
C PHE A 154 11.82 -3.69 9.32
N TRP A 155 11.37 -4.87 8.90
CA TRP A 155 10.02 -5.05 8.38
C TRP A 155 8.95 -4.89 9.47
N ASP A 156 9.22 -5.35 10.70
CA ASP A 156 8.34 -5.12 11.85
C ASP A 156 8.27 -3.64 12.22
N LEU A 157 9.42 -2.94 12.26
CA LEU A 157 9.45 -1.49 12.48
C LEU A 157 8.64 -0.74 11.42
N LEU A 158 8.76 -1.10 10.14
CA LEU A 158 7.97 -0.50 9.06
C LEU A 158 6.47 -0.71 9.25
N ALA A 159 6.04 -1.94 9.58
CA ALA A 159 4.64 -2.27 9.77
C ALA A 159 4.02 -1.58 10.99
N ARG A 160 4.76 -1.49 12.09
CA ARG A 160 4.33 -0.76 13.29
C ARG A 160 4.27 0.75 13.07
N ALA A 161 5.23 1.30 12.33
CA ALA A 161 5.23 2.71 11.96
C ALA A 161 3.99 3.09 11.15
N TYR A 162 3.63 2.25 10.16
CA TYR A 162 2.42 2.46 9.36
C TYR A 162 1.15 2.38 10.21
N ALA A 163 1.00 1.32 11.02
CA ALA A 163 -0.12 1.17 11.93
C ALA A 163 -0.28 2.38 12.86
N TRP A 164 0.83 2.86 13.42
CA TRP A 164 0.82 4.06 14.26
C TRP A 164 0.43 5.31 13.50
N THR A 165 0.89 5.46 12.25
CA THR A 165 0.53 6.61 11.40
C THR A 165 -0.97 6.66 11.14
N CYS A 166 -1.62 5.51 10.97
CA CYS A 166 -3.06 5.44 10.72
C CYS A 166 -3.93 5.63 11.97
N HIS A 167 -3.51 5.07 13.11
CA HIS A 167 -4.40 4.89 14.27
C HIS A 167 -3.77 5.20 15.63
N GLU A 168 -2.55 5.71 15.68
CA GLU A 168 -1.80 5.92 16.92
C GLU A 168 -1.77 4.68 17.82
N SER A 169 -1.74 3.50 17.18
CA SER A 169 -1.70 2.20 17.83
C SER A 169 -1.01 1.18 16.93
N PHE A 170 -0.47 0.10 17.51
CA PHE A 170 0.11 -1.01 16.74
C PHE A 170 -0.95 -2.01 16.25
N ARG A 171 -1.99 -1.48 15.59
CA ARG A 171 -3.03 -2.25 14.92
C ARG A 171 -3.15 -1.74 13.49
N LEU A 172 -3.11 -2.67 12.52
CA LEU A 172 -3.40 -2.32 11.14
C LEU A 172 -4.82 -1.78 11.02
N PRO A 173 -5.08 -0.87 10.07
CA PRO A 173 -6.44 -0.45 9.78
C PRO A 173 -7.32 -1.64 9.38
N PRO A 174 -8.65 -1.53 9.58
CA PRO A 174 -9.59 -2.49 9.04
C PRO A 174 -9.35 -2.68 7.54
N ARG A 175 -9.59 -3.90 7.05
CA ARG A 175 -9.52 -4.14 5.62
C ARG A 175 -10.48 -3.19 4.91
N PRO A 176 -10.02 -2.47 3.87
CA PRO A 176 -10.90 -1.56 3.17
C PRO A 176 -12.02 -2.32 2.48
N GLU A 177 -13.13 -1.64 2.18
CA GLU A 177 -14.28 -2.21 1.48
C GLU A 177 -14.32 -1.72 0.03
N LEU A 178 -14.75 -2.59 -0.88
CA LEU A 178 -14.96 -2.21 -2.28
C LEU A 178 -16.15 -1.26 -2.41
N PHE A 179 -15.95 -0.13 -3.08
CA PHE A 179 -17.01 0.84 -3.33
C PHE A 179 -17.94 0.37 -4.45
N THR A 180 -18.93 -0.46 -4.14
CA THR A 180 -19.83 -1.07 -5.14
C THR A 180 -21.19 -0.40 -5.27
N ARG A 181 -21.55 0.53 -4.38
CA ARG A 181 -22.89 1.16 -4.32
C ARG A 181 -22.90 2.61 -4.81
N LEU A 182 -22.22 2.88 -5.92
CA LEU A 182 -22.04 4.23 -6.43
C LEU A 182 -22.91 4.51 -7.66
N THR A 183 -24.11 3.95 -7.73
CA THR A 183 -24.90 3.94 -8.96
C THR A 183 -26.16 4.80 -8.90
N ILE A 184 -26.53 5.32 -10.07
CA ILE A 184 -27.82 5.95 -10.37
C ILE A 184 -28.42 5.28 -11.61
N GLU A 185 -29.74 5.27 -11.71
CA GLU A 185 -30.47 4.75 -12.86
C GLU A 185 -30.95 5.92 -13.73
N GLU A 186 -30.56 5.96 -15.01
CA GLU A 186 -30.98 7.02 -15.95
C GLU A 186 -31.22 6.41 -17.34
N ASP A 187 -32.40 6.65 -17.92
CA ASP A 187 -32.80 6.16 -19.25
C ASP A 187 -32.62 4.63 -19.45
N GLY A 188 -32.68 3.85 -18.37
CA GLY A 188 -32.48 2.39 -18.39
C GLY A 188 -31.01 1.95 -18.35
N GLU A 189 -30.07 2.88 -18.16
CA GLU A 189 -28.66 2.59 -17.89
C GLU A 189 -28.32 2.84 -16.40
N THR A 190 -27.49 1.96 -15.84
CA THR A 190 -26.87 2.14 -14.52
C THR A 190 -25.55 2.90 -14.68
N LEU A 191 -25.50 4.12 -14.15
CA LEU A 191 -24.35 5.03 -14.25
C LEU A 191 -23.66 5.20 -12.90
N VAL A 192 -22.35 5.45 -12.92
CA VAL A 192 -21.52 5.79 -11.75
C VAL A 192 -21.08 7.25 -11.88
N PRO A 193 -21.58 8.16 -11.03
CA PRO A 193 -21.08 9.54 -10.98
C PRO A 193 -19.64 9.56 -10.52
N LEU A 194 -18.75 10.22 -11.27
CA LEU A 194 -17.31 10.23 -10.95
C LEU A 194 -17.00 10.92 -9.61
N GLU A 195 -17.86 11.85 -9.18
CA GLU A 195 -17.77 12.51 -7.88
C GLU A 195 -18.05 11.60 -6.69
N MET A 196 -18.82 10.52 -6.89
CA MET A 196 -19.11 9.52 -5.86
C MET A 196 -17.97 8.52 -5.66
N VAL A 197 -17.08 8.39 -6.65
CA VAL A 197 -15.89 7.54 -6.53
C VAL A 197 -14.92 8.17 -5.55
N LYS A 198 -14.58 7.44 -4.49
CA LYS A 198 -13.63 7.90 -3.46
C LYS A 198 -12.20 7.65 -3.90
N GLU A 199 -11.27 8.39 -3.31
CA GLU A 199 -9.85 8.04 -3.44
C GLU A 199 -9.54 6.71 -2.73
N PRO A 200 -8.60 5.91 -3.25
CA PRO A 200 -7.75 6.18 -4.41
C PRO A 200 -8.36 5.79 -5.78
N ALA A 201 -9.53 5.15 -5.79
CA ALA A 201 -10.18 4.70 -7.03
C ALA A 201 -10.45 5.82 -8.02
N ARG A 202 -10.80 7.01 -7.55
CA ARG A 202 -11.10 8.16 -8.42
C ARG A 202 -9.88 8.56 -9.25
N THR A 203 -8.72 8.74 -8.61
CA THR A 203 -7.47 9.06 -9.31
C THR A 203 -7.05 7.93 -10.25
N GLY A 204 -7.15 6.67 -9.82
CA GLY A 204 -6.86 5.51 -10.67
C GLY A 204 -7.75 5.46 -11.91
N LEU A 205 -9.04 5.68 -11.73
CA LEU A 205 -10.03 5.70 -12.81
C LEU A 205 -9.77 6.85 -13.79
N ALA A 206 -9.47 8.04 -13.28
CA ALA A 206 -9.13 9.19 -14.12
C ALA A 206 -7.88 8.92 -14.98
N ARG A 207 -6.83 8.32 -14.40
CA ARG A 207 -5.63 7.90 -15.14
C ARG A 207 -5.96 6.85 -16.20
N TRP A 208 -6.83 5.89 -15.87
CA TRP A 208 -7.24 4.87 -16.84
C TRP A 208 -8.08 5.46 -17.98
N MET A 209 -8.93 6.44 -17.72
CA MET A 209 -9.66 7.17 -18.77
C MET A 209 -8.71 7.91 -19.72
N LEU A 210 -7.61 8.48 -19.21
CA LEU A 210 -6.59 9.14 -20.05
C LEU A 210 -5.89 8.19 -21.02
N SER A 211 -5.95 6.87 -20.81
CA SER A 211 -5.46 5.88 -21.79
C SER A 211 -6.33 5.78 -23.05
N GLY A 212 -7.53 6.40 -23.04
CA GLY A 212 -8.49 6.37 -24.14
C GLY A 212 -9.45 5.18 -24.13
N GLU A 213 -9.37 4.30 -23.13
CA GLU A 213 -10.25 3.12 -23.02
C GLU A 213 -11.69 3.45 -22.58
N LEU A 214 -11.91 4.62 -21.97
CA LEU A 214 -13.20 5.02 -21.41
C LEU A 214 -13.53 6.47 -21.77
N GLN A 215 -14.82 6.71 -22.07
CA GLN A 215 -15.34 8.06 -22.28
C GLN A 215 -16.37 8.42 -21.21
N PRO A 216 -16.24 9.60 -20.57
CA PRO A 216 -17.26 10.09 -19.65
C PRO A 216 -18.54 10.44 -20.41
N LEU A 217 -19.66 10.23 -19.74
CA LEU A 217 -21.00 10.56 -20.19
C LEU A 217 -21.50 11.78 -19.39
N ALA A 218 -22.33 12.60 -20.03
CA ALA A 218 -23.12 13.59 -19.31
C ALA A 218 -24.38 12.91 -18.76
N SER A 219 -24.74 13.22 -17.52
CA SER A 219 -26.00 12.81 -16.90
C SER A 219 -26.99 13.98 -16.86
N LYS A 220 -28.27 13.67 -16.95
CA LYS A 220 -29.38 14.63 -16.75
C LYS A 220 -29.74 14.79 -15.28
N THR A 221 -29.44 13.79 -14.44
CA THR A 221 -29.86 13.71 -13.05
C THR A 221 -28.80 14.17 -12.05
N VAL A 222 -27.50 14.01 -12.37
CA VAL A 222 -26.40 14.50 -11.53
C VAL A 222 -25.55 15.54 -12.24
N THR A 223 -24.93 16.41 -11.46
CA THR A 223 -24.01 17.42 -11.99
C THR A 223 -22.64 16.78 -12.19
N GLY A 224 -22.12 16.81 -13.42
CA GLY A 224 -20.77 16.33 -13.73
C GLY A 224 -20.72 15.01 -14.50
N PRO A 225 -19.51 14.54 -14.81
CA PRO A 225 -19.31 13.36 -15.64
C PRO A 225 -19.67 12.07 -14.90
N CYS A 226 -20.27 11.15 -15.64
CA CYS A 226 -20.56 9.78 -15.23
C CYS A 226 -19.82 8.78 -16.12
N ILE A 227 -19.76 7.52 -15.71
CA ILE A 227 -19.42 6.39 -16.57
C ILE A 227 -20.44 5.28 -16.39
N ARG A 228 -20.51 4.32 -17.30
CA ARG A 228 -21.36 3.14 -17.09
C ARG A 228 -20.83 2.30 -15.94
N GLU A 229 -21.72 1.66 -15.19
CA GLU A 229 -21.32 0.72 -14.14
C GLU A 229 -20.43 -0.40 -14.70
N ALA A 230 -20.77 -0.94 -15.88
CA ALA A 230 -19.97 -1.97 -16.54
C ALA A 230 -18.52 -1.53 -16.81
N ASP A 231 -18.33 -0.25 -17.14
CA ASP A 231 -17.00 0.34 -17.36
C ASP A 231 -16.24 0.53 -16.04
N TYR A 232 -16.94 0.92 -14.97
CA TYR A 232 -16.34 0.97 -13.63
C TYR A 232 -15.94 -0.42 -13.12
N VAL A 233 -16.76 -1.44 -13.33
CA VAL A 233 -16.41 -2.84 -13.02
C VAL A 233 -15.21 -3.28 -13.86
N ARG A 234 -15.15 -2.88 -15.14
CA ARG A 234 -14.00 -3.16 -16.01
C ARG A 234 -12.72 -2.50 -15.49
N PHE A 235 -12.80 -1.27 -14.99
CA PHE A 235 -11.69 -0.56 -14.33
C PHE A 235 -11.12 -1.38 -13.18
N LEU A 236 -11.99 -1.75 -12.23
CA LEU A 236 -11.59 -2.52 -11.05
C LEU A 236 -10.93 -3.86 -11.42
N ARG A 237 -11.37 -4.47 -12.53
CA ARG A 237 -10.87 -5.76 -13.03
C ARG A 237 -9.59 -5.70 -13.85
N LYS A 238 -9.33 -4.60 -14.55
CA LYS A 238 -8.30 -4.58 -15.61
C LYS A 238 -7.26 -3.49 -15.48
N ALA A 239 -7.57 -2.35 -14.87
CA ALA A 239 -6.58 -1.28 -14.71
C ALA A 239 -5.39 -1.79 -13.91
N ILE A 240 -4.15 -1.44 -14.26
CA ILE A 240 -2.91 -1.82 -13.56
C ILE A 240 -2.09 -0.56 -13.32
#